data_AF-A0A2P8K6Y2-F1
#
_entry.id   AF-A0A2P8K6Y2-F1
#
_cell.length_a   1.000
_cell.length_b   1.000
_cell.length_c   1.000
_cell.angle_alpha   90.00
_cell.angle_beta   90.00
_cell.angle_gamma   90.00
#
_symmetry.space_group_name_H-M   'P 1'
#
loop_
_entity.id
_entity.type
_entity.pdbx_description
1 polymer ?
#
loop_
_entity_poly.entity_id
_entity_poly.type
_entity_poly.pdbx_seq_one_letter_code
_entity_poly.pdbx_strand_id
1 'polypeptide(L)' 'MKNKAVRQYHLADHRNRVEAAINSLPNPGDPEAAESFAKAEGVLNTAKRYLGDELYDQFRITLDDMKPEYVG' A
#
# COMPACT_ATOMS: atom_id res chain seq x y z
N MET A 1 5.44 -23.86 -17.78
CA MET A 1 4.14 -23.20 -17.58
C MET A 1 3.77 -22.88 -16.12
N LYS A 2 4.43 -23.42 -15.08
CA LYS A 2 4.02 -23.22 -13.68
C LYS A 2 4.36 -21.85 -13.04
N ASN A 3 5.35 -21.11 -13.54
CA ASN A 3 5.82 -19.87 -12.90
C ASN A 3 5.00 -18.60 -13.20
N LYS A 4 4.23 -18.57 -14.29
CA LYS A 4 3.47 -17.36 -14.65
C LYS A 4 2.24 -17.17 -13.74
N ALA A 5 1.48 -18.23 -13.51
CA ALA A 5 0.29 -18.19 -12.66
C ALA A 5 0.63 -17.83 -11.20
N VAL A 6 1.70 -18.41 -10.65
CA VAL A 6 2.15 -18.12 -9.28
C VAL A 6 2.56 -16.66 -9.12
N ARG A 7 3.30 -16.09 -10.08
CA ARG A 7 3.68 -14.66 -10.04
C ARG A 7 2.47 -13.74 -10.13
N GLN A 8 1.51 -14.06 -10.99
CA GLN A 8 0.28 -13.26 -11.12
C GLN A 8 -0.58 -13.34 -9.85
N TYR A 9 -0.63 -14.50 -9.19
CA TYR A 9 -1.29 -14.64 -7.90
C TYR A 9 -0.65 -13.75 -6.82
N HIS A 10 0.68 -13.78 -6.68
CA HIS A 10 1.37 -12.91 -5.71
C HIS A 10 1.19 -11.43 -6.03
N LEU A 11 1.27 -11.04 -7.30
CA LEU A 11 1.00 -9.67 -7.71
C LEU A 11 -0.40 -9.22 -7.26
N ALA A 12 -1.43 -10.02 -7.55
CA ALA A 12 -2.81 -9.71 -7.18
C ALA A 12 -3.02 -9.68 -5.65
N ASP A 13 -2.48 -10.66 -4.91
CA ASP A 13 -2.58 -10.71 -3.45
C ASP A 13 -1.92 -9.49 -2.79
N HIS A 14 -0.69 -9.14 -3.19
CA HIS A 14 0.01 -8.00 -2.63
C HIS A 14 -0.62 -6.66 -3.01
N ARG A 15 -1.12 -6.54 -4.25
CA ARG A 15 -1.89 -5.37 -4.68
C ARG A 15 -3.14 -5.19 -3.82
N ASN A 16 -3.94 -6.24 -3.67
CA ASN A 16 -5.17 -6.19 -2.87
C ASN A 16 -4.90 -5.82 -1.41
N ARG A 17 -3.78 -6.28 -0.83
CA ARG A 17 -3.39 -5.91 0.53
C ARG A 17 -3.05 -4.43 0.68
N VAL A 18 -2.33 -3.85 -0.28
CA VAL A 18 -2.03 -2.42 -0.28
C VAL A 18 -3.31 -1.60 -0.45
N GLU A 19 -4.16 -1.96 -1.42
CA GLU A 19 -5.44 -1.30 -1.64
C GLU A 19 -6.33 -1.39 -0.39
N ALA A 20 -6.40 -2.56 0.26
CA ALA A 20 -7.15 -2.73 1.50
C ALA A 20 -6.60 -1.88 2.64
N ALA A 21 -5.27 -1.79 2.79
CA ALA A 21 -4.64 -0.96 3.82
C ALA A 21 -4.95 0.53 3.62
N ILE A 22 -4.87 1.02 2.39
CA ILE A 22 -5.19 2.42 2.04
C ILE A 22 -6.68 2.70 2.25
N ASN A 23 -7.57 1.83 1.76
CA ASN A 23 -9.01 2.00 1.87
C ASN A 23 -9.54 1.86 3.31
N SER A 24 -8.76 1.25 4.21
CA SER A 24 -9.11 1.11 5.63
C SER A 24 -8.52 2.22 6.50
N LEU A 25 -7.88 3.24 5.90
CA LEU A 25 -7.38 4.37 6.65
C LEU A 25 -8.58 5.11 7.31
N PRO A 26 -8.46 5.46 8.60
CA PRO A 26 -9.47 6.27 9.27
C PRO A 26 -9.47 7.70 8.72
N ASN A 27 -10.35 8.56 9.25
CA ASN A 27 -10.36 9.95 8.81
C ASN A 27 -9.08 10.65 9.27
N PRO A 28 -8.53 11.56 8.46
CA PRO A 28 -7.48 12.47 8.90
C PRO A 28 -7.87 13.18 10.21
N GLY A 29 -6.97 13.18 11.19
CA GLY A 29 -7.21 13.76 12.52
C GLY A 29 -7.77 12.80 13.58
N ASP A 30 -8.17 11.59 13.21
CA ASP A 30 -8.48 10.55 14.21
C ASP A 30 -7.20 10.18 15.00
N PRO A 31 -7.30 9.82 16.29
CA PRO A 31 -6.12 9.51 17.12
C PRO A 31 -5.22 8.41 16.56
N GLU A 32 -5.80 7.49 15.79
CA GLU A 32 -5.12 6.35 15.19
C GLU A 32 -4.68 6.59 13.73
N ALA A 33 -4.95 7.78 13.18
CA ALA A 33 -4.71 8.10 11.77
C ALA A 33 -3.24 8.01 11.39
N ALA A 34 -2.35 8.64 12.15
CA ALA A 34 -0.91 8.60 11.90
C ALA A 34 -0.33 7.18 11.98
N GLU A 35 -0.76 6.39 12.97
CA GLU A 35 -0.32 5.00 13.12
C GLU A 35 -0.84 4.11 11.98
N SER A 36 -2.11 4.27 11.60
CA SER A 36 -2.72 3.52 10.50
C SER A 36 -2.08 3.86 9.15
N PHE A 37 -1.72 5.14 8.96
CA PHE A 37 -1.00 5.60 7.79
C PHE A 37 0.40 4.97 7.70
N ALA A 38 1.16 4.97 8.80
CA ALA A 38 2.46 4.32 8.86
C ALA A 38 2.36 2.79 8.59
N LYS A 39 1.28 2.14 9.04
CA LYS A 39 1.01 0.73 8.71
C LYS A 39 0.78 0.54 7.22
N ALA A 40 0.02 1.42 6.56
CA ALA A 40 -0.21 1.35 5.11
C ALA A 40 1.11 1.52 4.33
N GLU A 41 1.97 2.47 4.72
CA GLU A 41 3.32 2.62 4.15
C GLU A 41 4.16 1.35 4.35
N GLY A 42 4.08 0.73 5.53
CA GLY A 42 4.75 -0.54 5.83
C GLY A 42 4.27 -1.68 4.92
N VAL A 43 2.95 -1.81 4.71
CA VAL A 43 2.37 -2.81 3.80
C VAL A 43 2.87 -2.59 2.37
N LEU A 44 2.86 -1.35 1.88
CA LEU A 44 3.39 -1.01 0.55
C LEU A 44 4.88 -1.39 0.41
N ASN A 45 5.70 -1.05 1.40
CA ASN A 45 7.13 -1.37 1.40
C ASN A 45 7.39 -2.87 1.35
N THR A 46 6.61 -3.68 2.08
CA THR A 46 6.74 -5.15 2.03
C THR A 46 6.27 -5.75 0.70
N ALA A 47 5.33 -5.07 0.02
CA ALA A 47 4.77 -5.49 -1.26
C ALA A 47 5.68 -5.17 -2.46
N LYS A 48 6.63 -4.22 -2.33
CA LYS A 48 7.47 -3.71 -3.44
C LYS A 48 8.02 -4.82 -4.35
N ARG A 49 8.60 -5.87 -3.78
CA ARG A 49 9.22 -6.98 -4.55
C ARG A 49 8.23 -7.75 -5.44
N TYR A 50 6.94 -7.68 -5.14
CA TYR A 50 5.88 -8.38 -5.88
C TYR A 50 5.15 -7.44 -6.85
N LEU A 51 5.01 -6.17 -6.50
CA LEU A 51 4.36 -5.15 -7.33
C LEU A 51 5.24 -4.74 -8.52
N GLY A 52 6.57 -4.73 -8.31
CA GLY A 52 7.50 -4.07 -9.24
C GLY A 52 7.50 -2.56 -9.06
N ASP A 53 8.48 -1.89 -9.66
CA ASP A 53 8.74 -0.47 -9.40
C ASP A 53 7.60 0.44 -9.87
N GLU A 54 7.03 0.19 -11.05
CA GLU A 54 5.96 1.04 -11.62
C GLU A 54 4.71 1.08 -10.72
N LEU A 55 4.21 -0.08 -10.31
CA LEU A 55 3.01 -0.15 -9.48
C LEU A 55 3.30 0.27 -8.02
N TYR A 56 4.50 -0.02 -7.51
CA TYR A 56 4.93 0.49 -6.22
C TYR A 56 4.96 2.03 -6.20
N ASP A 57 5.53 2.65 -7.23
CA ASP A 57 5.64 4.10 -7.32
C ASP A 57 4.27 4.78 -7.43
N GLN A 58 3.29 4.18 -8.13
CA GLN A 58 1.92 4.69 -8.16
C GLN A 58 1.30 4.75 -6.76
N PHE A 59 1.36 3.66 -5.99
CA PHE A 59 0.86 3.65 -4.61
C PHE A 59 1.66 4.58 -3.70
N ARG A 60 2.98 4.69 -3.89
CA ARG A 60 3.84 5.59 -3.13
C ARG A 60 3.44 7.04 -3.35
N ILE A 61 3.20 7.45 -4.60
CA ILE A 61 2.73 8.80 -4.93
C ILE A 61 1.38 9.06 -4.26
N THR A 62 0.43 8.11 -4.33
CA THR A 62 -0.86 8.25 -3.63
C THR A 62 -0.70 8.45 -2.13
N LEU A 63 0.16 7.66 -1.47
CA LEU A 63 0.44 7.85 -0.05
C LEU A 63 1.15 9.19 0.20
N ASP A 64 2.19 9.54 -0.55
CA ASP A 64 2.92 10.80 -0.40
C ASP A 64 1.97 12.02 -0.51
N ASP A 65 0.98 11.97 -1.42
CA ASP A 65 -0.04 13.02 -1.58
C ASP A 65 -1.01 13.10 -0.38
N MET A 66 -1.37 11.97 0.24
CA MET A 66 -2.26 11.92 1.41
C MET A 66 -1.53 12.24 2.73
N LYS A 67 -0.23 12.00 2.81
CA LYS A 67 0.57 12.06 4.04
C LYS A 67 0.45 13.36 4.84
N PRO A 68 0.38 14.56 4.23
CA PRO A 68 0.21 15.81 4.97
C PRO A 68 -1.07 15.85 5.81
N GLU A 69 -2.12 15.13 5.42
CA GLU A 69 -3.39 15.08 6.16
C GLU A 69 -3.32 14.12 7.36
N TYR A 70 -2.45 13.10 7.30
CA TYR A 70 -2.39 12.03 8.30
C TYR A 70 -1.26 12.19 9.34
N VAL A 71 -0.18 12.91 8.99
CA VAL A 71 1.04 13.03 9.81
C VAL A 71 1.46 14.49 10.01
N GLY A 72 0.53 15.43 9.78
CA GLY A 72 0.74 16.88 9.91
C GLY A 72 1.04 17.38 11.31
#